data_AF-B8Y6F3-F1
#
_entry.id   AF-B8Y6F3-F1
#
_cell.length_a   1.000
_cell.length_b   1.000
_cell.length_c   1.000
_cell.angle_alpha   90.00
_cell.angle_beta   90.00
_cell.angle_gamma   90.00
#
_symmetry.space_group_name_H-M   'P 1'
#
loop_
_entity.id
_entity.type
_entity.pdbx_description
1 polymer ?
#
loop_
_entity_poly.entity_id
_entity_poly.type
_entity_poly.pdbx_seq_one_letter_code
_entity_poly.pdbx_strand_id
1 'polypeptide(L)'
;FKNMCKLKPLLQRWLVEADTNENLQELCNVENALQQARKRKRTSIENNIKGSLESFYLKCPKPSLQEINQISEELNLERDVVRVWFCNRRQKGKR
;
A
#
# COMPACT_ATOMS: atom_id res chain seq x y z
N PHE A 1 0.47 12.52 15.05
CA PHE A 1 0.75 12.16 16.45
C PHE A 1 0.53 10.68 16.79
N LYS A 2 -0.67 10.11 16.59
CA LYS A 2 -0.98 8.70 16.95
C LYS A 2 -0.04 7.63 16.37
N ASN A 3 0.51 7.83 15.16
CA ASN A 3 1.46 6.89 14.56
C ASN A 3 2.84 6.92 15.25
N MET A 4 3.34 8.10 15.62
CA MET A 4 4.60 8.26 16.36
C MET A 4 4.54 7.61 17.75
N CYS A 5 3.41 7.74 18.46
CA CYS A 5 3.21 7.05 19.73
C CYS A 5 3.25 5.52 19.61
N LYS A 6 2.84 4.97 18.46
CA LYS A 6 2.91 3.53 18.19
C LYS A 6 4.32 3.07 17.81
N LEU A 7 5.04 3.88 17.01
CA LEU A 7 6.38 3.54 16.54
C LEU A 7 7.47 3.72 17.60
N LYS A 8 7.38 4.78 18.41
CA LYS A 8 8.42 5.13 19.40
C LYS A 8 8.86 3.96 20.30
N PRO A 9 7.96 3.23 21.00
CA PRO A 9 8.40 2.14 21.86
C PRO A 9 9.00 0.95 21.07
N LEU A 10 8.57 0.73 19.84
CA LEU A 10 9.10 -0.35 18.99
C LEU A 10 10.52 -0.04 18.53
N LEU A 11 10.74 1.20 18.05
CA LEU A 11 12.06 1.65 17.59
C LEU A 11 13.07 1.74 18.75
N GLN A 12 12.61 2.14 19.94
CA GLN A 12 13.47 2.21 21.12
C GLN A 12 13.93 0.82 21.59
N ARG A 13 13.06 -0.20 21.54
CA ARG A 13 13.43 -1.59 21.86
C ARG A 13 14.44 -2.14 20.85
N TRP A 14 14.16 -1.94 19.56
CA TRP A 14 15.08 -2.35 18.50
C TRP A 14 16.48 -1.75 18.67
N LEU A 15 16.58 -0.48 19.06
CA LEU A 15 17.87 0.19 19.26
C LEU A 15 18.68 -0.49 20.39
N VAL A 16 18.05 -0.81 21.52
CA VAL A 16 18.72 -1.51 22.64
C VAL A 16 19.15 -2.92 22.24
N GLU A 17 18.33 -3.63 21.47
CA GLU A 17 18.66 -4.96 20.97
C GLU A 17 19.84 -4.92 19.99
N ALA A 18 19.94 -3.87 19.16
CA ALA A 18 21.02 -3.69 18.20
C ALA A 18 22.36 -3.37 18.84
N ASP A 19 22.36 -2.58 19.91
CA ASP A 19 23.59 -2.24 20.64
C ASP A 19 24.15 -3.41 21.48
N THR A 20 23.32 -4.41 21.80
CA THR A 20 23.68 -5.51 22.72
C THR A 20 24.03 -6.83 22.01
N ASN A 21 23.65 -7.00 20.74
CA ASN A 21 23.89 -8.24 19.99
C ASN A 21 24.75 -7.97 18.74
N GLU A 22 26.02 -8.40 18.74
CA GLU A 22 26.90 -8.31 17.56
C GLU A 22 26.38 -9.11 16.34
N ASN A 23 25.51 -10.10 16.56
CA ASN A 23 24.88 -10.92 15.51
C ASN A 23 23.47 -10.40 15.10
N LEU A 24 23.00 -9.25 15.63
CA LEU A 24 21.64 -8.76 15.36
C LEU A 24 21.38 -8.55 13.85
N GLN A 25 22.41 -8.27 13.06
CA GLN A 25 22.31 -8.14 11.61
C GLN A 25 21.71 -9.40 10.94
N GLU A 26 22.04 -10.61 11.41
CA GLU A 26 21.52 -11.85 10.83
C GLU A 26 20.07 -12.11 11.27
N LEU A 27 19.74 -11.88 12.55
CA LEU A 27 18.38 -12.01 13.08
C LEU A 27 17.43 -10.97 12.46
N CYS A 28 17.90 -9.74 12.28
CA CYS A 28 17.27 -8.65 11.53
C CYS A 28 16.89 -9.09 10.12
N ASN A 29 17.80 -9.75 9.41
CA ASN A 29 17.56 -10.18 8.03
C ASN A 29 16.49 -11.28 7.96
N VAL A 30 16.52 -12.25 8.88
CA VAL A 30 15.51 -13.32 8.96
C VAL A 30 14.14 -12.76 9.33
N GLU A 31 14.08 -11.88 10.32
CA GLU A 31 12.82 -11.25 10.72
C GLU A 31 12.28 -10.32 9.63
N ASN A 32 13.13 -9.55 8.95
CA ASN A 32 12.73 -8.73 7.82
C ASN A 32 12.20 -9.58 6.67
N ALA A 33 12.82 -10.72 6.36
CA ALA A 33 12.31 -11.65 5.35
C ALA A 33 10.91 -12.19 5.74
N LEU A 34 10.73 -12.58 7.01
CA LEU A 34 9.46 -13.08 7.53
C LEU A 34 8.38 -11.98 7.58
N GLN A 35 8.75 -10.75 7.91
CA GLN A 35 7.84 -9.60 7.92
C GLN A 35 7.47 -9.14 6.51
N GLN A 36 8.40 -9.18 5.54
CA GLN A 36 8.11 -8.90 4.14
C GLN A 36 7.14 -9.93 3.55
N ALA A 37 7.22 -11.20 3.97
CA ALA A 37 6.26 -12.22 3.59
C ALA A 37 4.84 -11.97 4.15
N ARG A 38 4.72 -11.30 5.31
CA ARG A 38 3.43 -11.01 5.97
C ARG A 38 2.79 -9.69 5.51
N LYS A 39 3.57 -8.74 4.99
CA LYS A 39 3.05 -7.44 4.53
C LYS A 39 2.48 -7.58 3.12
N ARG A 40 1.27 -7.05 2.88
CA ARG A 40 0.69 -6.97 1.53
C ARG A 40 1.61 -6.14 0.64
N LYS A 41 2.08 -6.73 -0.46
CA LYS A 41 2.92 -6.03 -1.45
C LYS A 41 2.13 -4.89 -2.08
N ARG A 42 2.80 -3.76 -2.30
CA ARG A 42 2.20 -2.60 -2.96
C ARG A 42 2.17 -2.83 -4.47
N THR A 43 0.99 -2.73 -5.08
CA THR A 43 0.86 -2.71 -6.54
C THR A 43 1.39 -1.38 -7.08
N SER A 44 2.38 -1.45 -7.97
CA SER A 44 2.82 -0.30 -8.77
C SER A 44 1.88 -0.13 -9.94
N ILE A 45 1.39 1.09 -10.17
CA ILE A 45 0.50 1.40 -11.30
C ILE A 45 1.28 2.28 -12.25
N GLU A 46 1.45 1.81 -13.48
CA GLU A 46 2.16 2.52 -14.53
C GLU A 46 1.46 3.84 -14.92
N ASN A 47 2.21 4.77 -15.51
CA ASN A 47 1.70 6.11 -15.82
C ASN A 47 0.57 6.10 -16.85
N ASN A 48 0.64 5.20 -17.84
CA ASN A 48 -0.43 4.98 -18.84
C ASN A 48 -1.74 4.53 -18.17
N ILE A 49 -1.69 3.50 -17.32
CA ILE A 49 -2.83 2.95 -16.59
C ILE A 49 -3.41 3.99 -15.64
N LYS A 50 -2.55 4.77 -14.97
CA LYS A 50 -2.98 5.88 -14.15
C LYS A 50 -3.76 6.94 -14.95
N GLY A 51 -3.31 7.27 -16.16
CA GLY A 51 -4.03 8.18 -17.07
C GLY A 51 -5.41 7.65 -17.46
N SER A 52 -5.51 6.36 -17.76
CA SER A 52 -6.80 5.70 -18.06
C SER A 52 -7.74 5.73 -16.84
N LEU A 53 -7.24 5.40 -15.65
CA LEU A 53 -8.02 5.46 -14.40
C LEU A 53 -8.54 6.87 -14.10
N GLU A 54 -7.75 7.91 -14.36
CA GLU A 54 -8.21 9.30 -14.24
C GLU A 54 -9.31 9.62 -15.26
N SER A 55 -9.20 9.14 -16.50
CA SER A 55 -10.24 9.30 -17.52
C SER A 55 -11.56 8.64 -17.12
N PHE A 56 -11.51 7.42 -16.56
CA PHE A 56 -12.70 6.76 -16.01
C PHE A 56 -13.28 7.52 -14.81
N TYR A 57 -12.41 8.02 -13.93
CA TYR A 57 -12.82 8.80 -12.76
C TYR A 57 -13.58 10.07 -13.12
N LEU A 58 -13.15 10.78 -14.17
CA LEU A 58 -13.85 11.98 -14.64
C LEU A 58 -15.26 11.68 -15.15
N LYS A 59 -15.49 10.50 -15.74
CA LYS A 59 -16.81 10.05 -16.20
C LYS A 59 -17.70 9.61 -15.03
N CYS A 60 -17.16 8.77 -14.14
CA CYS A 60 -17.89 8.21 -13.00
C CYS A 60 -16.97 8.12 -11.76
N PRO A 61 -17.02 9.11 -10.84
CA PRO A 61 -16.18 9.11 -9.63
C PRO A 61 -16.53 8.01 -8.60
N LYS A 62 -17.71 7.40 -8.71
CA LYS A 62 -18.22 6.32 -7.84
C LYS A 62 -18.74 5.17 -8.72
N PRO A 63 -17.85 4.44 -9.40
CA PRO A 63 -18.26 3.31 -10.22
C PRO A 63 -18.91 2.24 -9.34
N SER A 64 -19.94 1.61 -9.88
CA SER A 64 -20.60 0.43 -9.33
C SER A 64 -19.66 -0.78 -9.33
N LEU A 65 -20.11 -1.87 -8.71
CA LEU A 65 -19.33 -3.10 -8.66
C LEU A 65 -19.06 -3.70 -10.05
N GLN A 66 -20.04 -3.60 -10.95
CA GLN A 66 -19.92 -4.08 -12.32
C GLN A 66 -18.94 -3.23 -13.13
N GLU A 67 -19.00 -1.90 -12.99
CA GLU A 67 -18.06 -0.99 -13.65
C GLU A 67 -16.62 -1.19 -13.15
N ILE A 68 -16.43 -1.46 -11.85
CA ILE A 68 -15.10 -1.79 -11.31
C ILE A 68 -14.55 -3.08 -11.94
N ASN A 69 -15.39 -4.11 -12.13
CA ASN A 69 -14.97 -5.35 -12.80
C ASN A 69 -14.58 -5.07 -14.26
N GLN A 70 -15.39 -4.29 -14.98
CA GLN A 70 -15.09 -3.94 -16.37
C GLN A 70 -13.77 -3.17 -16.51
N ILE A 71 -13.53 -2.16 -15.66
CA ILE A 71 -12.28 -1.39 -15.66
C ILE A 71 -11.08 -2.27 -15.28
N SER A 72 -11.27 -3.21 -14.36
CA SER A 72 -10.26 -4.19 -13.94
C SER A 72 -9.83 -5.09 -15.09
N GLU A 73 -10.79 -5.60 -15.86
CA GLU A 73 -10.54 -6.41 -17.06
C GLU A 73 -9.87 -5.59 -18.17
N GLU A 74 -10.37 -4.38 -18.45
CA GLU A 74 -9.83 -3.51 -19.51
C GLU A 74 -8.40 -3.06 -19.23
N LEU A 75 -8.06 -2.77 -17.97
CA LEU A 75 -6.73 -2.31 -17.57
C LEU A 75 -5.81 -3.46 -17.10
N ASN A 76 -6.29 -4.70 -17.15
CA ASN A 76 -5.60 -5.89 -16.67
C ASN A 76 -5.02 -5.71 -15.24
N LEU A 77 -5.83 -5.14 -14.36
CA LEU A 77 -5.52 -4.93 -12.93
C LEU A 77 -6.40 -5.83 -12.07
N GLU A 78 -5.98 -6.12 -10.84
CA GLU A 78 -6.88 -6.72 -9.86
C GLU A 78 -8.02 -5.77 -9.49
N ARG A 79 -9.23 -6.31 -9.36
CA ARG A 79 -10.45 -5.57 -8.97
C ARG A 79 -10.26 -4.75 -7.70
N ASP A 80 -9.53 -5.30 -6.73
CA ASP A 80 -9.26 -4.64 -5.45
C ASP A 80 -8.33 -3.44 -5.61
N VAL A 81 -7.38 -3.50 -6.54
CA VAL A 81 -6.50 -2.38 -6.87
C VAL A 81 -7.31 -1.23 -7.46
N VAL A 82 -8.19 -1.51 -8.42
CA VAL A 82 -9.08 -0.51 -9.04
C VAL A 82 -10.00 0.12 -7.98
N ARG A 83 -10.69 -0.71 -7.18
CA ARG A 83 -11.57 -0.23 -6.10
C ARG A 83 -10.83 0.69 -5.11
N VAL A 84 -9.67 0.26 -4.62
CA VAL A 84 -8.86 1.05 -3.67
C VAL A 84 -8.33 2.33 -4.31
N TRP A 85 -7.95 2.29 -5.60
CA TRP A 85 -7.53 3.46 -6.33
C TRP A 85 -8.64 4.52 -6.38
N PHE A 86 -9.87 4.15 -6.76
CA PHE A 86 -11.01 5.09 -6.77
C PHE A 86 -11.30 5.65 -5.37
N CYS A 87 -11.22 4.82 -4.33
CA CYS A 87 -11.36 5.29 -2.94
C CYS A 87 -10.30 6.33 -2.55
N ASN A 88 -9.03 6.04 -2.82
CA ASN A 88 -7.93 6.97 -2.54
C ASN A 88 -8.04 8.24 -3.38
N ARG A 89 -8.45 8.12 -4.65
CA ARG A 89 -8.61 9.26 -5.57
C ARG A 89 -9.70 10.22 -5.12
N ARG A 90 -10.84 9.71 -4.63
CA ARG A 90 -11.89 10.53 -4.00
C ARG A 90 -11.42 11.21 -2.72
N GLN A 91 -10.63 10.51 -1.90
CA GLN A 91 -10.09 11.10 -0.66
C GLN A 91 -9.11 12.23 -0.96
N LYS A 92 -8.31 12.12 -2.03
CA LYS A 92 -7.39 13.18 -2.47
C LYS A 92 -8.10 14.49 -2.79
N GLY A 93 -9.30 14.43 -3.39
CA GLY A 93 -10.08 15.64 -3.70
C GLY A 93 -10.74 16.31 -2.48
N LYS A 94 -10.72 15.66 -1.31
CA LYS A 94 -11.24 16.21 -0.04
C LYS A 94 -10.14 16.74 0.89
N ARG A 95 -8.89 16.63 0.47
CA ARG A 95 -7.72 17.07 1.21
C ARG A 95 -7.29 18.45 0.75
#